data_AF-A0A349D7B2-F1
#
_entry.id   AF-A0A349D7B2-F1
#
_cell.length_a   1.000
_cell.length_b   1.000
_cell.length_c   1.000
_cell.angle_alpha   90.00
_cell.angle_beta   90.00
_cell.angle_gamma   90.00
#
_symmetry.space_group_name_H-M   'P 1'
#
loop_
_entity.id
_entity.type
_entity.pdbx_description
1 polymer ?
#
loop_
_entity_poly.entity_id
_entity_poly.type
_entity_poly.pdbx_seq_one_letter_code
_entity_poly.pdbx_strand_id
1 'polypeptide(L)' 'MIDLVEKLGTAHFAVIGDVMVDSYIYGIHERMSPEAPVPVVDVGHREERLGGAANVALNLKALGAK' A
#
# COMPACT_ATOMS: atom_id res chain seq x y z
N MET A 1 15.90 19.39 -7.29
CA MET A 1 14.88 18.38 -6.90
C MET A 1 13.68 18.45 -7.84
N ILE A 2 13.11 19.64 -8.05
CA ILE A 2 12.02 19.88 -9.02
C ILE A 2 12.41 19.43 -10.44
N ASP A 3 13.61 19.82 -10.91
CA ASP A 3 14.10 19.44 -12.25
C ASP A 3 14.27 17.92 -12.48
N LEU A 4 14.43 17.14 -11.40
CA LEU A 4 14.52 15.68 -11.50
C LEU A 4 13.12 15.09 -11.74
N VAL A 5 12.11 15.62 -11.04
CA VAL A 5 10.72 15.18 -11.19
C VAL A 5 10.19 15.54 -12.59
N GLU A 6 10.51 16.72 -13.11
CA GLU A 6 10.12 17.12 -14.48
C GLU A 6 10.70 16.20 -15.55
N LYS A 7 11.89 15.65 -15.35
CA LYS A 7 12.54 14.71 -16.26
C LYS A 7 11.98 13.29 -16.21
N LEU A 8 11.18 12.93 -15.18
CA LEU A 8 10.57 11.60 -15.10
C LEU A 8 9.52 11.38 -16.20
N GLY A 9 8.83 12.44 -16.62
CA GLY A 9 7.78 12.38 -17.65
C GLY A 9 8.24 11.89 -19.04
N THR A 10 9.55 11.82 -19.26
CA THR A 10 10.16 11.38 -20.53
C THR A 10 10.92 10.06 -20.43
N ALA A 11 11.08 9.49 -19.23
CA ALA A 11 11.85 8.28 -19.00
C ALA A 11 10.95 7.04 -18.89
N HIS A 12 11.45 5.92 -19.41
CA HIS A 12 10.80 4.61 -19.29
C HIS A 12 11.42 3.81 -18.15
N PHE A 13 10.58 3.21 -17.30
CA PHE A 13 11.04 2.44 -16.13
C PHE A 13 10.58 0.99 -16.18
N ALA A 14 11.52 0.07 -15.95
CA ALA A 14 11.21 -1.31 -15.66
C ALA A 14 11.31 -1.53 -14.15
N VAL A 15 10.18 -1.82 -13.49
CA VAL A 15 10.17 -2.18 -12.07
C VAL A 15 10.24 -3.71 -11.95
N ILE A 16 11.27 -4.21 -11.28
CA ILE A 16 11.50 -5.64 -11.08
C ILE A 16 11.53 -5.90 -9.57
N GLY A 17 10.66 -6.79 -9.11
CA GLY A 17 10.53 -7.17 -7.71
C GLY A 17 9.18 -7.82 -7.44
N ASP A 18 8.95 -8.18 -6.19
CA ASP A 18 7.72 -8.86 -5.78
C ASP A 18 6.54 -7.90 -5.67
N VAL A 19 5.39 -8.35 -6.17
CA VAL A 19 4.11 -7.66 -6.03
C VAL A 19 3.36 -8.25 -4.86
N MET A 20 2.74 -7.39 -4.05
CA MET A 20 1.91 -7.77 -2.93
C MET A 20 0.72 -6.81 -2.79
N VAL A 21 -0.29 -7.23 -2.03
CA VAL A 21 -1.43 -6.38 -1.67
C VAL A 21 -1.30 -6.05 -0.19
N ASP A 22 -1.28 -4.77 0.12
CA ASP A 22 -1.33 -4.28 1.50
C ASP A 22 -2.79 -4.23 1.92
N SER A 23 -3.19 -5.13 2.82
CA SER A 23 -4.56 -5.23 3.33
C SER A 23 -4.66 -4.56 4.70
N TYR A 24 -5.49 -3.54 4.79
CA TYR A 24 -5.78 -2.80 6.02
C TYR A 24 -7.15 -3.20 6.55
N ILE A 25 -7.20 -3.55 7.84
CA ILE A 25 -8.42 -3.92 8.54
C ILE A 25 -8.68 -2.87 9.61
N TYR A 26 -9.82 -2.21 9.53
CA TYR A 26 -10.26 -1.21 10.48
C TYR A 26 -11.47 -1.73 11.24
N GLY A 27 -11.40 -1.59 12.56
CA GLY A 27 -12.44 -2.07 13.46
C GLY A 27 -12.26 -1.46 14.83
N ILE A 28 -13.25 -1.68 15.68
CA ILE A 28 -13.21 -1.29 17.08
C ILE A 28 -12.93 -2.52 17.94
N HIS A 29 -12.28 -2.32 19.08
CA HIS A 29 -12.08 -3.36 20.08
C HIS A 29 -12.80 -2.96 21.37
N GLU A 30 -13.73 -3.80 21.80
CA GLU A 30 -14.52 -3.57 23.03
C GLU A 30 -14.33 -4.68 24.08
N ARG A 31 -13.72 -5.82 23.71
CA ARG A 31 -13.55 -6.97 24.63
C ARG A 31 -12.35 -7.85 24.31
N MET A 32 -11.81 -8.46 25.36
CA MET A 32 -10.80 -9.51 25.26
C MET A 32 -11.44 -10.86 24.88
N SER A 33 -10.67 -11.73 24.22
CA SER A 33 -11.05 -13.12 23.98
C SER A 33 -11.06 -13.91 25.30
N PRO A 34 -12.09 -14.73 25.57
CA PRO A 34 -12.06 -15.67 26.69
C PRO A 34 -11.14 -16.88 26.45
N GLU A 35 -10.75 -17.15 25.19
CA GLU A 35 -9.89 -18.28 24.80
C GLU A 35 -8.39 -17.98 24.91
N ALA A 36 -7.99 -16.71 24.82
CA ALA A 36 -6.60 -16.27 24.95
C ALA A 36 -6.53 -14.77 25.33
N PRO A 37 -5.43 -14.29 25.94
CA PRO A 37 -5.26 -12.89 26.32
C PRO A 37 -4.97 -11.98 25.10
N VAL A 38 -5.86 -11.98 24.11
CA VAL A 38 -5.79 -11.20 22.88
C VAL A 38 -7.08 -10.39 22.67
N PRO A 39 -6.99 -9.19 22.06
CA PRO A 39 -8.15 -8.38 21.73
C PRO A 39 -9.00 -9.03 20.64
N VAL A 40 -10.34 -8.93 20.75
CA VAL A 40 -11.25 -9.23 19.63
C VAL A 40 -11.62 -7.93 18.92
N VAL A 41 -11.27 -7.83 17.64
CA VAL A 41 -11.61 -6.67 16.79
C VAL A 41 -12.91 -6.95 16.05
N ASP A 42 -13.91 -6.09 16.24
CA ASP A 42 -15.10 -6.05 15.40
C ASP A 42 -14.79 -5.24 14.12
N VAL A 43 -14.69 -5.96 13.00
CA VAL A 43 -14.20 -5.40 11.74
C VAL A 43 -15.33 -4.66 11.02
N GLY A 44 -15.21 -3.34 10.91
CA GLY A 44 -16.17 -2.50 10.19
C GLY A 44 -15.77 -2.18 8.75
N HIS A 45 -14.46 -2.15 8.45
CA HIS A 45 -13.97 -1.74 7.14
C HIS A 45 -12.67 -2.47 6.76
N ARG A 46 -12.50 -2.73 5.47
CA ARG A 46 -11.27 -3.27 4.89
C ARG A 46 -10.90 -2.42 3.68
N GLU A 47 -9.61 -2.14 3.55
CA GLU A 47 -9.04 -1.42 2.41
C GLU A 47 -7.87 -2.23 1.86
N GLU A 48 -7.80 -2.38 0.55
CA GLU A 48 -6.70 -3.05 -0.13
C GLU A 48 -5.94 -2.03 -0.98
N ARG A 49 -4.61 -2.07 -0.91
CA ARG A 49 -3.73 -1.21 -1.68
C ARG A 49 -2.67 -2.03 -2.39
N LEU A 50 -2.16 -1.49 -3.50
CA LEU A 50 -0.98 -2.06 -4.15
C LEU A 50 0.23 -1.86 -3.24
N GLY A 51 0.90 -2.97 -2.93
CA GLY A 51 2.13 -3.02 -2.14
C GLY A 51 3.33 -3.47 -2.97
N GLY A 52 4.51 -3.44 -2.37
CA GLY A 52 5.75 -3.89 -2.99
C GLY A 52 6.06 -3.18 -4.32
N ALA A 53 6.49 -3.95 -5.33
CA ALA A 53 6.84 -3.45 -6.65
C ALA A 53 5.66 -2.74 -7.35
N ALA A 54 4.41 -3.12 -7.06
CA ALA A 54 3.24 -2.47 -7.63
C ALA A 54 3.05 -1.04 -7.11
N ASN A 55 3.34 -0.78 -5.83
CA ASN A 55 3.31 0.58 -5.28
C ASN A 55 4.40 1.47 -5.90
N VAL A 56 5.59 0.91 -6.13
CA VAL A 56 6.69 1.63 -6.80
C VAL A 56 6.29 2.03 -8.23
N ALA A 57 5.74 1.09 -9.00
CA ALA A 57 5.24 1.38 -10.34
C ALA A 57 4.10 2.43 -10.33
N LEU A 58 3.20 2.35 -9.35
CA LEU A 58 2.10 3.32 -9.19
C LEU A 58 2.62 4.74 -8.92
N ASN A 59 3.62 4.89 -8.04
CA ASN A 59 4.23 6.19 -7.74
C ASN A 59 4.98 6.77 -8.96
N LEU A 60 5.75 5.94 -9.68
CA LEU A 60 6.41 6.38 -10.92
C LEU A 60 5.40 6.87 -11.96
N LYS A 61 4.31 6.13 -12.14
CA LYS A 61 3.22 6.52 -13.03
C LYS A 61 2.55 7.83 -12.58
N ALA A 62 2.31 8.02 -11.29
CA ALA A 62 1.74 9.25 -10.74
C ALA A 62 2.64 10.48 -10.97
N LEU A 63 3.97 10.26 -11.05
CA LEU A 63 4.96 11.28 -11.39
C LEU A 63 5.13 11.48 -12.91
N GLY A 64 4.31 10.82 -13.74
CA GLY A 64 4.28 10.99 -15.19
C GLY A 64 5.22 10.07 -15.98
N ALA A 65 5.94 9.17 -15.30
CA ALA A 65 6.80 8.21 -15.97
C ALA A 65 6.01 7.17 -16.77
N LYS A 66 6.64 6.61 -17.81
CA LYS A 66 6.04 5.62 -18.71
C LYS A 66 6.59 4.21 -18.51
#